data_AF-A0A380YJR4-F1
#
_entry.id   AF-A0A380YJR4-F1
#
_cell.length_a   1.000
_cell.length_b   1.000
_cell.length_c   1.000
_cell.angle_alpha   90.00
_cell.angle_beta   90.00
_cell.angle_gamma   90.00
#
_symmetry.space_group_name_H-M   'P 1'
#
loop_
_entity.id
_entity.type
_entity.pdbx_description
1 polymer ?
#
loop_
_entity_poly.entity_id
_entity_poly.type
_entity_poly.pdbx_seq_one_letter_code
_entity_poly.pdbx_strand_id
1 'polypeptide(L)' 'MDNVNQKIIDTQRVINYINSFLDNVRVEDIIQNSGADKLRVYPALFELEQSGFLEVVEREELGAPLIVRKRKNR' A
#
# COMPACT_ATOMS: atom_id res chain seq x y z
N MET A 1 -16.58 -1.37 -17.77
CA MET A 1 -16.77 -0.43 -16.64
C MET A 1 -16.26 -1.02 -15.31
N ASP A 2 -15.81 -2.29 -15.32
CA ASP A 2 -15.54 -3.09 -14.12
C ASP A 2 -14.13 -2.92 -13.55
N ASN A 3 -13.15 -2.57 -14.40
CA ASN A 3 -11.75 -2.45 -13.98
C ASN A 3 -11.50 -1.28 -13.00
N VAL A 4 -12.20 -0.15 -13.20
CA VAL A 4 -12.06 1.03 -12.34
C VAL A 4 -12.59 0.73 -10.93
N ASN A 5 -13.76 0.08 -10.84
CA ASN A 5 -14.34 -0.30 -9.56
C ASN A 5 -13.45 -1.28 -8.81
N GLN A 6 -12.88 -2.26 -9.51
CA GLN A 6 -11.97 -3.23 -8.89
C GLN A 6 -10.68 -2.53 -8.41
N LYS A 7 -10.13 -1.58 -9.18
CA LYS A 7 -8.96 -0.78 -8.74
C LYS A 7 -9.27 -0.06 -7.42
N ILE A 8 -10.42 0.61 -7.34
CA ILE A 8 -10.84 1.34 -6.13
C ILE A 8 -10.97 0.38 -4.93
N ILE A 9 -11.59 -0.78 -5.12
CA ILE A 9 -11.75 -1.80 -4.08
C ILE A 9 -10.38 -2.29 -3.57
N ASP A 10 -9.46 -2.61 -4.48
CA ASP A 10 -8.12 -3.09 -4.11
C ASP A 10 -7.30 -2.01 -3.39
N THR A 11 -7.36 -0.76 -3.85
CA THR A 11 -6.71 0.35 -3.15
C THR A 11 -7.29 0.55 -1.75
N GLN A 12 -8.61 0.46 -1.58
CA GLN A 12 -9.25 0.58 -0.26
C GLN A 12 -8.84 -0.56 0.69
N ARG A 13 -8.70 -1.79 0.17
CA ARG A 13 -8.19 -2.93 0.94
C ARG A 13 -6.77 -2.69 1.46
N VAL A 14 -5.88 -2.17 0.61
CA VAL A 14 -4.52 -1.78 1.00
C VAL A 14 -4.55 -0.69 2.07
N ILE A 15 -5.36 0.36 1.89
CA ILE A 15 -5.54 1.45 2.88
C ILE A 15 -6.01 0.91 4.23
N ASN A 16 -7.03 0.03 4.22
CA ASN A 16 -7.59 -0.54 5.44
C ASN A 16 -6.55 -1.37 6.18
N TYR A 17 -5.79 -2.20 5.45
CA TYR A 17 -4.73 -3.00 6.03
C TYR A 17 -3.62 -2.14 6.61
N ILE A 18 -3.15 -1.10 5.92
CA ILE A 18 -2.15 -0.18 6.48
C ILE A 18 -2.66 0.52 7.75
N ASN A 19 -3.92 0.95 7.76
CA ASN A 19 -4.53 1.62 8.93
C ASN A 19 -4.73 0.71 10.14
N SER A 20 -4.67 -0.62 10.01
CA SER A 20 -4.73 -1.52 11.17
C SER A 20 -3.42 -1.57 11.96
N PHE A 21 -2.36 -0.92 11.47
CA PHE A 21 -1.07 -0.82 12.14
C PHE A 21 -0.76 0.63 12.52
N LEU A 22 -0.17 0.83 13.70
CA LEU A 22 0.32 2.13 14.16
C LEU A 22 1.75 2.44 13.66
N ASP A 23 2.45 1.42 13.17
CA ASP A 23 3.86 1.45 12.80
C ASP A 23 4.09 0.87 11.38
N ASN A 24 5.35 0.53 11.10
CA ASN A 24 5.83 -0.04 9.86
C ASN A 24 5.10 -1.35 9.50
N VAL A 25 4.79 -1.51 8.21
CA VAL A 25 4.15 -2.69 7.63
C VAL A 25 5.02 -3.19 6.48
N ARG A 26 5.33 -4.49 6.46
CA ARG A 26 6.05 -5.11 5.34
C ARG A 26 5.12 -5.21 4.13
N VAL A 27 5.61 -4.86 2.95
CA VAL A 27 4.81 -4.95 1.71
C VAL A 27 4.38 -6.38 1.42
N GLU A 28 5.21 -7.37 1.75
CA GLU A 28 4.84 -8.78 1.66
C GLU A 28 3.59 -9.12 2.49
N ASP A 29 3.46 -8.59 3.71
CA ASP A 29 2.29 -8.81 4.56
C ASP A 29 1.04 -8.17 3.95
N ILE A 30 1.17 -7.01 3.28
CA ILE A 30 0.06 -6.36 2.57
C ILE A 30 -0.38 -7.25 1.39
N ILE A 31 0.55 -7.78 0.60
CA ILE A 31 0.27 -8.66 -0.54
C ILE A 31 -0.44 -9.95 -0.09
N GLN A 32 -0.05 -10.50 1.06
CA GLN A 32 -0.61 -11.75 1.56
C GLN A 32 -1.96 -11.55 2.27
N ASN A 33 -2.14 -10.45 3.01
CA ASN A 33 -3.20 -10.35 4.01
C ASN A 33 -4.21 -9.20 3.79
N SER A 34 -3.96 -8.25 2.89
CA SER A 34 -4.91 -7.14 2.65
C SER A 34 -6.19 -7.58 1.94
N GLY A 35 -6.16 -8.73 1.26
CA GLY A 35 -7.22 -9.20 0.38
C GLY A 35 -7.30 -8.46 -0.96
N ALA A 36 -6.38 -7.53 -1.25
CA ALA A 36 -6.26 -6.92 -2.57
C ALA A 36 -5.68 -7.90 -3.58
N ASP A 37 -5.99 -7.70 -4.87
CA ASP A 37 -5.25 -8.38 -5.93
C ASP A 37 -3.74 -8.08 -5.82
N LYS A 38 -2.92 -9.14 -5.77
CA LYS A 38 -1.48 -9.05 -5.56
C LYS A 38 -0.78 -8.13 -6.56
N LEU A 39 -1.23 -8.14 -7.83
CA LEU A 39 -0.63 -7.32 -8.89
C LEU A 39 -0.96 -5.83 -8.76
N ARG A 40 -1.90 -5.48 -7.88
CA ARG A 40 -2.34 -4.09 -7.66
C ARG A 40 -1.79 -3.46 -6.40
N VAL A 41 -1.20 -4.24 -5.50
CA VAL A 41 -0.62 -3.71 -4.26
C VAL A 41 0.50 -2.72 -4.56
N TYR A 42 1.47 -3.07 -5.42
CA TYR A 42 2.57 -2.15 -5.76
C TYR A 42 2.08 -0.85 -6.43
N PRO A 43 1.24 -0.88 -7.49
CA PRO A 43 0.64 0.34 -8.03
C PRO A 43 -0.12 1.17 -7.00
N ALA A 44 -0.90 0.53 -6.12
CA ALA A 44 -1.65 1.24 -5.09
C ALA A 44 -0.70 1.92 -4.08
N LEU A 45 0.35 1.22 -3.62
CA LEU A 45 1.35 1.80 -2.73
C LEU A 45 2.06 3.00 -3.36
N PHE A 46 2.39 2.91 -4.64
CA PHE A 46 2.99 4.02 -5.38
C PHE A 46 2.05 5.24 -5.41
N GLU A 47 0.78 5.06 -5.78
CA GLU A 47 -0.20 6.15 -5.79
C GLU A 47 -0.40 6.76 -4.38
N LEU A 48 -0.44 5.91 -3.34
CA LEU A 48 -0.60 6.36 -1.96
C LEU A 48 0.61 7.15 -1.47
N GLU A 49 1.83 6.76 -1.85
CA GLU A 49 3.05 7.52 -1.58
C GLU A 49 3.00 8.90 -2.25
N GLN A 50 2.65 8.95 -3.54
CA GLN A 50 2.53 10.23 -4.29
C GLN A 50 1.46 11.16 -3.70
N SER A 51 0.36 10.59 -3.20
CA SER A 51 -0.69 11.35 -2.51
C SER A 51 -0.29 11.82 -1.10
N GLY A 52 0.83 11.32 -0.56
CA GLY A 52 1.28 11.61 0.79
C GLY A 52 0.51 10.87 1.90
N PHE A 53 -0.32 9.87 1.56
CA PHE A 53 -1.03 9.05 2.55
C PHE A 53 -0.06 8.19 3.39
N LEU A 54 0.96 7.65 2.73
CA LEU A 54 2.01 6.84 3.35
C LEU A 54 3.39 7.35 2.98
N GLU A 55 4.40 6.86 3.67
CA GLU A 55 5.79 6.99 3.29
C GLU A 55 6.47 5.62 3.25
N VAL A 56 7.39 5.45 2.31
CA VAL A 56 8.22 4.25 2.19
C VAL A 56 9.41 4.40 3.13
N VAL A 57 9.53 3.47 4.07
CA VAL A 57 10.58 3.44 5.09
C VAL A 57 11.82 2.73 4.56
N GLU A 58 11.63 1.67 3.79
CA GLU A 58 12.71 0.86 3.23
C GLU A 58 12.36 0.46 1.79
N ARG A 59 13.38 0.46 0.93
CA ARG A 59 13.29 0.03 -0.47
C ARG A 59 14.28 -1.08 -0.76
N GLU A 60 13.92 -1.96 -1.69
CA GLU A 60 14.87 -2.88 -2.32
C GLU A 60 15.92 -2.11 -3.14
N GLU A 61 16.97 -2.82 -3.57
CA GLU A 61 18.04 -2.29 -4.41
C GLU A 61 17.52 -1.65 -5.71
N LEU A 62 16.44 -2.21 -6.29
CA LEU A 62 15.79 -1.69 -7.50
C LEU A 62 14.69 -0.66 -7.22
N GLY A 63 14.55 -0.21 -5.97
CA GLY A 63 13.64 0.86 -5.57
C GLY A 63 12.21 0.42 -5.24
N ALA A 64 11.87 -0.88 -5.31
CA ALA A 64 10.57 -1.37 -4.86
C ALA A 64 10.39 -1.16 -3.35
N PRO A 65 9.20 -0.78 -2.84
CA PRO A 65 8.98 -0.62 -1.41
C PRO A 65 9.03 -1.98 -0.69
N LEU A 66 9.83 -2.07 0.37
CA LEU A 66 9.85 -3.23 1.28
C LEU A 66 9.00 -2.98 2.52
N ILE A 67 9.09 -1.77 3.07
CA ILE A 67 8.41 -1.38 4.29
C ILE A 67 7.76 -0.02 4.08
N VAL A 68 6.49 0.08 4.42
CA VAL A 68 5.72 1.32 4.38
C VAL A 68 5.14 1.63 5.74
N ARG A 69 4.78 2.89 5.98
CA ARG A 69 3.95 3.27 7.13
C ARG A 69 3.02 4.40 6.76
N LYS A 70 1.90 4.50 7.47
CA LYS A 70 1.02 5.68 7.35
C LYS A 70 1.81 6.94 7.68
N ARG A 71 1.69 7.97 6.84
CA ARG A 71 2.36 9.24 7.10
C ARG A 71 1.71 9.88 8.32
N LYS A 72 2.53 10.26 9.30
CA LYS A 72 2.07 11.04 10.45
C LYS A 72 1.85 12.47 9.96
N ASN A 73 0.61 12.95 9.99
CA ASN A 73 0.32 14.36 9.73
C ASN A 73 1.17 15.18 10.72
N ARG A 74 2.04 16.05 10.19
CA ARG A 74 2.73 17.07 10.98
C ARG A 74 1.79 18.22 11.28
#